data_AF-A0A8H3MBP7-F1
#
_entry.id   AF-A0A8H3MBP7-F1
#
_cell.length_a   1.000
_cell.length_b   1.000
_cell.length_c   1.000
_cell.angle_alpha   90.00
_cell.angle_beta   90.00
_cell.angle_gamma   90.00
#
_symmetry.space_group_name_H-M   'P 1'
#
loop_
_entity.id
_entity.type
_entity.pdbx_description
1 polymer ?
#
loop_
_entity_poly.entity_id
_entity_poly.type
_entity_poly.pdbx_seq_one_letter_code
_entity_poly.pdbx_strand_id
1 'polypeptide(L)'
;MEEQLYYDLYQYLSNLIIPENYNKNEQDKIKQLAKNYTIQNDKLFRKNQDKLQRVITPSQVEIILFNLHKDMTGAHLGVETTYNKIKERYYWPKMYNDIKIYIESCDNCQRREIISRHGVPKEILSDRGTSFNNALINEICDKYQTKHRLTLAYRPQTNGMVERFNRTIGESDKVLVEQTHLRNNMSAKLENQWIGPYYIHNVLDQNVYKLRHMNGKLVKGIIHGNRLKIYIEQYLEPLILLE
;
A
#
# COMPACT_ATOMS: atom_id res chain seq x y z
N MET A 1 2.74 2.44 -17.96
CA MET A 1 2.46 2.40 -19.42
C MET A 1 3.12 1.14 -19.92
N GLU A 2 2.61 0.44 -20.94
CA GLU A 2 3.38 -0.67 -21.50
C GLU A 2 4.75 -0.17 -21.95
N GLU A 3 5.79 -0.97 -21.70
CA GLU A 3 7.18 -0.56 -21.90
C GLU A 3 7.45 -0.27 -23.39
N GLN A 4 6.89 -1.10 -24.29
CA GLN A 4 6.97 -0.86 -25.73
C GLN A 4 6.35 0.48 -26.13
N LEU A 5 5.13 0.78 -25.66
CA LEU A 5 4.45 2.03 -25.98
C LEU A 5 5.22 3.26 -25.47
N TYR A 6 5.92 3.14 -24.33
CA TYR A 6 6.79 4.19 -23.83
C TYR A 6 7.93 4.48 -24.83
N TYR A 7 8.61 3.43 -25.30
CA TYR A 7 9.71 3.56 -26.25
C TYR A 7 9.24 4.07 -27.61
N ASP A 8 8.10 3.59 -28.11
CA ASP A 8 7.52 4.05 -29.38
C ASP A 8 7.23 5.56 -29.35
N LEU A 9 6.61 6.05 -28.26
CA LEU A 9 6.35 7.48 -28.07
C LEU A 9 7.64 8.29 -27.94
N TYR A 10 8.63 7.77 -27.22
CA TYR A 10 9.92 8.43 -27.05
C TYR A 10 10.68 8.57 -28.38
N GLN A 11 10.76 7.49 -29.17
CA GLN A 11 11.42 7.49 -30.47
C GLN A 11 10.73 8.41 -31.47
N TYR A 12 9.39 8.39 -31.50
CA TYR A 12 8.63 9.29 -32.36
C TYR A 12 8.82 10.76 -31.99
N LEU A 13 8.79 11.11 -30.70
CA LEU A 13 8.97 12.50 -30.26
C LEU A 13 10.40 13.01 -30.40
N SER A 14 11.41 12.13 -30.30
CA SER A 14 12.83 12.52 -30.43
C SER A 14 13.24 12.63 -31.89
N ASN A 15 12.86 11.64 -32.71
CA ASN A 15 13.46 11.39 -34.02
C ASN A 15 12.43 11.26 -35.15
N LEU A 16 11.12 11.39 -34.87
CA LEU A 16 10.02 11.11 -35.81
C LEU A 16 10.01 9.67 -36.35
N ILE A 17 10.64 8.74 -35.61
CA ILE A 17 10.69 7.31 -35.97
C ILE A 17 9.43 6.61 -35.46
N ILE A 18 8.78 5.85 -36.33
CA ILE A 18 7.66 4.96 -35.99
C ILE A 18 8.06 3.54 -36.42
N PRO A 19 7.80 2.49 -35.62
CA PRO A 19 8.12 1.12 -35.99
C PRO A 19 7.49 0.71 -37.34
N GLU A 20 8.30 0.20 -38.27
CA GLU A 20 7.83 -0.18 -39.62
C GLU A 20 6.90 -1.40 -39.62
N ASN A 21 7.02 -2.24 -38.59
CA ASN A 21 6.16 -3.41 -38.40
C ASN A 21 4.72 -3.04 -37.99
N TYR A 22 4.43 -1.77 -37.68
CA TYR A 22 3.10 -1.33 -37.29
C TYR A 22 2.26 -1.04 -38.53
N ASN A 23 0.99 -1.48 -38.52
CA ASN A 23 0.04 -1.13 -39.57
C ASN A 23 -0.34 0.36 -39.48
N LYS A 24 -0.93 0.90 -40.56
CA LYS A 24 -1.28 2.33 -40.66
C LYS A 24 -2.13 2.84 -39.49
N ASN A 25 -3.07 2.03 -38.99
CA ASN A 25 -3.91 2.41 -37.86
C ASN A 25 -3.11 2.51 -36.56
N GLU A 26 -2.14 1.62 -36.32
CA GLU A 26 -1.25 1.65 -35.15
C GLU A 26 -0.30 2.84 -35.20
N GLN A 27 0.26 3.13 -36.37
CA GLN A 27 1.10 4.32 -36.58
C GLN A 27 0.32 5.60 -36.30
N ASP A 28 -0.89 5.71 -36.83
CA ASP A 28 -1.74 6.89 -36.62
C ASP A 28 -2.18 7.03 -35.15
N LYS A 29 -2.36 5.91 -34.43
CA LYS A 29 -2.58 5.93 -32.97
C LYS A 29 -1.37 6.51 -32.22
N ILE A 30 -0.14 6.11 -32.55
CA ILE A 30 1.08 6.68 -31.93
C ILE A 30 1.12 8.19 -32.16
N LYS A 31 0.94 8.63 -33.42
CA LYS A 31 0.96 10.06 -33.78
C LYS A 31 -0.08 10.86 -33.00
N GLN A 32 -1.29 10.32 -32.85
CA GLN A 32 -2.36 10.96 -32.10
C GLN A 32 -2.06 11.02 -30.60
N LEU A 33 -1.58 9.92 -30.01
CA LEU A 33 -1.20 9.88 -28.60
C LEU A 33 -0.07 10.86 -28.29
N ALA A 34 0.97 10.91 -29.14
CA ALA A 34 2.17 11.72 -28.96
C ALA A 34 1.88 13.22 -28.77
N LYS A 35 0.77 13.74 -29.31
CA LYS A 35 0.33 15.13 -29.10
C LYS A 35 0.23 15.50 -27.61
N ASN A 36 -0.16 14.54 -26.78
CA ASN A 36 -0.36 14.69 -25.34
C ASN A 36 0.93 14.49 -24.52
N TYR A 37 2.07 14.29 -25.17
CA TYR A 37 3.35 14.04 -24.50
C TYR A 37 4.44 15.01 -24.98
N THR A 38 5.52 15.07 -24.22
CA THR A 38 6.75 15.82 -24.54
C THR A 38 7.94 15.15 -23.89
N ILE A 39 9.14 15.41 -24.40
CA ILE A 39 10.40 14.98 -23.78
C ILE A 39 11.03 16.16 -23.05
N GLN A 40 11.52 15.92 -21.83
CA GLN A 40 12.31 16.87 -21.05
C GLN A 40 13.39 16.10 -20.29
N ASN A 41 14.64 16.56 -20.33
CA ASN A 41 15.77 15.92 -19.63
C ASN A 41 15.82 14.39 -19.88
N ASP A 42 15.74 14.00 -21.15
CA ASP A 42 15.73 12.60 -21.63
C ASP A 42 14.64 11.71 -21.05
N LYS A 43 13.54 12.29 -20.56
CA LYS A 43 12.40 11.56 -19.99
C LYS A 43 11.11 11.97 -20.65
N LEU A 44 10.20 11.02 -20.81
CA LEU A 44 8.86 11.26 -21.33
C LEU A 44 7.95 11.88 -20.25
N PHE A 45 7.23 12.94 -20.61
CA PHE A 45 6.25 13.62 -19.78
C PHE A 45 4.89 13.66 -20.47
N ARG A 46 3.82 13.46 -19.70
CA ARG A 46 2.43 13.66 -20.12
C ARG A 46 2.02 15.10 -19.84
N LYS A 47 1.41 15.75 -20.82
CA LYS A 47 0.72 17.03 -20.70
C LYS A 47 -0.66 16.80 -20.10
N ASN A 48 -0.95 17.41 -18.97
CA ASN A 48 -2.26 17.35 -18.33
C ASN A 48 -2.65 18.74 -17.82
N GLN A 49 -3.52 19.42 -18.55
CA GLN A 49 -3.86 20.82 -18.30
C GLN A 49 -2.58 21.67 -18.20
N ASP A 50 -2.29 22.23 -17.03
CA ASP A 50 -1.11 23.07 -16.76
C ASP A 50 0.07 22.30 -16.14
N LYS A 51 -0.05 20.98 -15.94
CA LYS A 51 0.97 20.16 -15.28
C LYS A 51 1.64 19.18 -16.25
N LEU A 52 2.94 19.03 -16.07
CA LEU A 52 3.74 17.97 -16.70
C LEU A 52 3.99 16.87 -15.68
N GLN A 53 3.53 15.66 -16.00
CA GLN A 53 3.72 14.48 -15.17
C GLN A 53 4.72 13.54 -15.84
N ARG A 54 5.79 13.15 -15.15
CA ARG A 54 6.75 12.18 -15.68
C ARG A 54 6.05 10.85 -15.91
N VAL A 55 6.16 10.30 -17.11
CA VAL A 55 5.61 8.97 -17.43
C VAL A 55 6.52 7.90 -16.85
N ILE A 56 5.91 6.96 -16.14
CA ILE A 56 6.60 5.87 -15.44
C ILE A 56 6.32 4.53 -16.15
N THR A 57 7.39 3.76 -16.37
CA THR A 57 7.35 2.40 -16.92
C THR A 57 7.04 1.38 -15.81
N PRO A 58 6.55 0.18 -16.13
CA PRO A 58 6.15 -0.81 -15.11
C PRO A 58 7.31 -1.18 -14.19
N SER A 59 8.51 -1.31 -14.74
CA SER A 59 9.77 -1.54 -14.01
C SER A 59 10.09 -0.46 -12.97
N GLN A 60 9.67 0.78 -13.20
CA GLN A 60 9.90 1.90 -12.28
C GLN A 60 8.79 2.09 -11.25
N VAL A 61 7.59 1.55 -11.50
CA VAL A 61 6.43 1.71 -10.59
C VAL A 61 6.76 1.16 -9.22
N GLU A 62 7.32 -0.05 -9.16
CA GLU A 62 7.65 -0.72 -7.89
C GLU A 62 8.62 0.09 -7.04
N ILE A 63 9.67 0.62 -7.65
CA ILE A 63 10.68 1.46 -6.96
C ILE A 63 10.02 2.71 -6.37
N ILE A 64 9.12 3.35 -7.11
CA ILE A 64 8.41 4.55 -6.65
C ILE A 64 7.48 4.20 -5.48
N LEU A 65 6.73 3.11 -5.58
CA LEU A 65 5.82 2.67 -4.52
C LEU A 65 6.59 2.25 -3.26
N PHE A 66 7.72 1.55 -3.42
CA PHE A 66 8.62 1.20 -2.32
C PHE A 66 9.11 2.45 -1.58
N ASN A 67 9.73 3.38 -2.29
CA ASN A 67 10.30 4.59 -1.68
C ASN A 67 9.24 5.52 -1.09
N LEU A 68 8.02 5.57 -1.63
CA LEU A 68 6.99 6.49 -1.11
C LEU A 68 6.12 5.90 -0.02
N HIS A 69 6.09 4.58 0.13
CA HIS A 69 5.25 3.91 1.12
C HIS A 69 6.04 3.28 2.27
N LYS A 70 7.17 2.62 1.98
CA LYS A 70 8.00 1.88 2.95
C LYS A 70 9.14 2.72 3.55
N ASP A 71 9.57 3.80 2.90
CA ASP A 71 10.60 4.69 3.46
C ASP A 71 10.12 5.41 4.73
N MET A 72 11.06 5.86 5.56
CA MET A 72 10.83 6.60 6.80
C MET A 72 9.97 7.88 6.58
N THR A 73 9.98 8.44 5.37
CA THR A 73 9.12 9.56 4.95
C THR A 73 7.71 9.16 4.48
N GLY A 74 7.53 7.90 4.09
CA GLY A 74 6.30 7.34 3.53
C GLY A 74 5.23 7.01 4.56
N ALA A 75 5.60 6.85 5.84
CA ALA A 75 4.71 6.73 7.00
C ALA A 75 3.52 5.75 6.83
N HIS A 76 3.64 4.75 5.95
CA HIS A 76 2.53 3.85 5.57
C HIS A 76 1.23 4.62 5.26
N LEU A 77 1.33 5.65 4.42
CA LEU A 77 0.20 6.49 4.03
C LEU A 77 -0.88 5.69 3.30
N GLY A 78 -2.13 6.14 3.48
CA GLY A 78 -3.28 5.53 2.81
C GLY A 78 -3.30 5.71 1.31
N VAL A 79 -4.14 4.92 0.64
CA VAL A 79 -4.27 4.88 -0.83
C VAL A 79 -4.47 6.27 -1.42
N GLU A 80 -5.44 7.01 -0.87
CA GLU A 80 -5.78 8.34 -1.38
C GLU A 80 -4.65 9.35 -1.19
N THR A 81 -4.04 9.38 -0.01
CA THR A 81 -2.92 10.29 0.29
C THR A 81 -1.70 9.98 -0.57
N THR A 82 -1.37 8.69 -0.75
CA THR A 82 -0.27 8.25 -1.60
C THR A 82 -0.53 8.59 -3.06
N TYR A 83 -1.75 8.33 -3.56
CA TYR A 83 -2.16 8.72 -4.91
C TYR A 83 -2.05 10.23 -5.13
N ASN A 84 -2.54 11.03 -4.19
CA ASN A 84 -2.48 12.49 -4.27
C ASN A 84 -1.04 13.02 -4.27
N LYS A 85 -0.10 12.36 -3.59
CA LYS A 85 1.32 12.73 -3.67
C LYS A 85 1.96 12.33 -5.00
N ILE A 86 1.66 11.14 -5.49
CA ILE A 86 2.27 10.60 -6.72
C ILE A 86 1.76 11.34 -7.95
N LYS A 87 0.46 11.61 -8.03
CA LYS A 87 -0.17 12.25 -9.20
C LYS A 87 0.36 13.66 -9.47
N GLU A 88 0.97 14.33 -8.49
CA GLU A 88 1.55 15.66 -8.70
C GLU A 88 2.82 15.63 -9.57
N ARG A 89 3.51 14.48 -9.65
CA ARG A 89 4.81 14.36 -10.34
C ARG A 89 4.88 13.25 -11.37
N TYR A 90 4.08 12.20 -11.21
CA TYR A 90 4.17 10.97 -11.97
C TYR A 90 2.84 10.57 -12.58
N TYR A 91 2.91 9.83 -13.68
CA TYR A 91 1.76 9.23 -14.33
C TYR A 91 2.08 7.85 -14.89
N TRP A 92 1.17 6.91 -14.67
CA TRP A 92 1.04 5.71 -15.48
C TRP A 92 -0.43 5.27 -15.56
N PRO A 93 -0.83 4.51 -16.59
CA PRO A 93 -2.17 3.96 -16.70
C PRO A 93 -2.52 3.11 -15.47
N LYS A 94 -3.74 3.26 -14.96
CA LYS A 94 -4.26 2.52 -13.79
C LYS A 94 -3.49 2.74 -12.47
N MET A 95 -2.69 3.81 -12.36
CA MET A 95 -1.88 4.08 -11.15
C MET A 95 -2.63 4.00 -9.83
N TYR A 96 -3.89 4.44 -9.78
CA TYR A 96 -4.69 4.34 -8.56
C TYR A 96 -4.89 2.89 -8.12
N ASN A 97 -5.18 1.98 -9.06
CA ASN A 97 -5.40 0.58 -8.78
C ASN A 97 -4.10 -0.11 -8.32
N ASP A 98 -2.98 0.20 -8.98
CA ASP A 98 -1.68 -0.37 -8.61
C ASP A 98 -1.24 0.10 -7.22
N ILE A 99 -1.42 1.40 -6.91
CA ILE A 99 -1.18 1.97 -5.58
C ILE A 99 -2.07 1.29 -4.54
N LYS A 100 -3.35 1.10 -4.85
CA LYS A 100 -4.30 0.44 -3.97
C LYS A 100 -3.85 -0.99 -3.64
N ILE A 101 -3.59 -1.80 -4.66
CA ILE A 101 -3.13 -3.19 -4.50
C ILE A 101 -1.82 -3.24 -3.70
N TYR A 102 -0.86 -2.35 -4.00
CA TYR A 102 0.42 -2.31 -3.30
C TYR A 102 0.27 -1.99 -1.80
N ILE A 103 -0.59 -1.03 -1.44
CA ILE A 103 -0.82 -0.65 -0.05
C ILE A 103 -1.65 -1.72 0.69
N GLU A 104 -2.68 -2.27 0.05
CA GLU A 104 -3.52 -3.33 0.63
C GLU A 104 -2.74 -4.64 0.85
N SER A 105 -1.72 -4.91 0.03
CA SER A 105 -0.79 -6.03 0.22
C SER A 105 0.36 -5.75 1.19
N CYS A 106 0.51 -4.52 1.69
CA CYS A 106 1.59 -4.20 2.63
C CYS A 106 1.39 -4.94 3.97
N ASP A 107 2.33 -5.81 4.34
CA ASP A 107 2.28 -6.62 5.56
C ASP A 107 2.13 -5.77 6.83
N ASN A 108 2.88 -4.66 6.96
CA ASN A 108 2.76 -3.75 8.11
C ASN A 108 1.38 -3.10 8.22
N CYS A 109 0.83 -2.60 7.10
CA CYS A 109 -0.52 -2.02 7.06
C CYS A 109 -1.58 -3.06 7.41
N GLN A 110 -1.45 -4.27 6.87
CA GLN A 110 -2.34 -5.39 7.17
C GLN A 110 -2.25 -5.81 8.63
N ARG A 111 -1.07 -5.84 9.26
CA ARG A 111 -0.93 -6.34 10.65
C ARG A 111 -1.33 -5.36 11.73
N ARG A 112 -1.10 -4.06 11.50
CA ARG A 112 -1.30 -3.02 12.50
C ARG A 112 -2.61 -2.27 12.33
N GLU A 113 -3.25 -2.37 11.17
CA GLU A 113 -4.34 -1.47 10.74
C GLU A 113 -3.95 0.02 10.80
N ILE A 114 -2.65 0.30 10.92
CA ILE A 114 -2.10 1.64 10.94
C ILE A 114 -1.83 2.02 9.49
N ILE A 115 -2.78 2.74 8.93
CA ILE A 115 -2.57 3.56 7.76
C ILE A 115 -2.53 5.00 8.23
N SER A 116 -1.41 5.69 8.06
CA SER A 116 -1.33 7.10 8.44
C SER A 116 -2.22 7.92 7.49
N ARG A 117 -3.28 8.52 8.03
CA ARG A 117 -4.18 9.41 7.26
C ARG A 117 -3.54 10.76 6.96
N HIS A 118 -2.57 11.19 7.78
CA HIS A 118 -2.10 12.57 7.81
C HIS A 118 -0.57 12.72 7.69
N GLY A 119 0.20 11.63 7.62
CA GLY A 119 1.67 11.65 7.62
C GLY A 119 2.25 11.73 9.04
N VAL A 120 3.53 12.11 9.17
CA VAL A 120 4.16 12.37 10.47
C VAL A 120 3.52 13.65 11.05
N PRO A 121 2.88 13.58 12.23
CA PRO A 121 2.23 14.75 12.83
C PRO A 121 3.27 15.79 13.27
N LYS A 122 2.97 17.08 13.02
CA LYS A 122 3.78 18.19 13.55
C LYS A 122 3.66 18.31 15.08
N GLU A 123 2.55 17.85 15.63
CA GLU A 123 2.25 17.86 17.06
C GLU A 123 1.37 16.63 17.41
N ILE A 124 1.74 15.89 18.45
CA ILE A 124 1.01 14.75 19.01
C ILE A 124 0.36 15.20 20.31
N LEU A 125 -0.91 14.85 20.50
CA LEU A 125 -1.69 15.16 21.68
C LEU A 125 -2.16 13.84 22.32
N SER A 126 -1.66 13.46 23.49
CA SER A 126 -1.96 12.15 24.14
C SER A 126 -2.44 12.29 25.58
N ASP A 127 -3.04 11.25 26.18
CA ASP A 127 -3.32 11.27 27.61
C ASP A 127 -2.02 11.10 28.46
N ARG A 128 -2.14 11.21 29.79
CA ARG A 128 -1.00 11.04 30.73
C ARG A 128 -0.64 9.57 31.02
N GLY A 129 -1.06 8.62 30.19
CA GLY A 129 -0.71 7.21 30.37
C GLY A 129 0.80 6.98 30.26
N THR A 130 1.34 6.09 31.11
CA THR A 130 2.78 5.75 31.15
C THR A 130 3.32 5.20 29.82
N SER A 131 2.45 4.65 28.99
CA SER A 131 2.76 4.15 27.64
C SER A 131 3.07 5.25 26.62
N PHE A 132 2.62 6.48 26.88
CA PHE A 132 2.84 7.65 26.03
C PHE A 132 3.74 8.71 26.69
N ASN A 133 4.14 8.50 27.95
CA ASN A 133 5.08 9.33 28.69
C ASN A 133 6.29 8.51 29.14
N ASN A 134 7.12 8.11 28.16
CA ASN A 134 8.34 7.35 28.41
C ASN A 134 9.49 7.83 27.50
N ALA A 135 10.71 7.44 27.85
CA ALA A 135 11.93 7.88 27.17
C ALA A 135 11.93 7.56 25.67
N LEU A 136 11.36 6.40 25.28
CA LEU A 136 11.27 5.97 23.89
C LEU A 136 10.35 6.90 23.06
N ILE A 137 9.21 7.31 23.61
CA ILE A 137 8.28 8.24 22.93
C ILE A 137 8.90 9.64 22.81
N ASN A 138 9.69 10.08 23.79
CA ASN A 138 10.42 11.35 23.71
C ASN A 138 11.51 11.31 22.64
N GLU A 139 12.29 10.22 22.57
CA GLU A 139 13.34 10.03 21.57
C GLU A 139 12.76 9.97 20.14
N ILE A 140 11.60 9.33 19.97
CA ILE A 140 10.86 9.30 18.70
C ILE A 140 10.36 10.70 18.33
N CYS A 141 9.75 11.45 19.26
CA CYS A 141 9.28 12.81 19.01
C CYS A 141 10.42 13.78 18.65
N ASP A 142 11.58 13.67 19.31
CA ASP A 142 12.76 14.49 19.03
C ASP A 142 13.38 14.17 17.66
N LYS A 143 13.49 12.88 17.33
CA LYS A 143 14.01 12.41 16.03
C LYS A 143 13.18 12.92 14.85
N TYR A 144 11.86 13.05 15.03
CA TYR A 144 10.94 13.47 13.98
C TYR A 144 10.46 14.92 14.11
N GLN A 145 11.03 15.70 15.03
CA GLN A 145 10.71 17.12 15.26
C GLN A 145 9.20 17.35 15.53
N THR A 146 8.58 16.42 16.24
CA THR A 146 7.16 16.42 16.59
C THR A 146 6.96 16.94 18.01
N LYS A 147 6.13 17.97 18.20
CA LYS A 147 5.81 18.49 19.54
C LYS A 147 4.82 17.57 20.26
N HIS A 148 5.00 17.30 21.55
CA HIS A 148 4.11 16.42 22.30
C HIS A 148 3.35 17.18 23.41
N ARG A 149 2.02 17.13 23.41
CA ARG A 149 1.11 17.76 24.38
C ARG A 149 0.16 16.74 25.00
N LEU A 150 -0.44 17.05 26.16
CA LEU A 150 -1.28 16.10 26.90
C LEU A 150 -2.77 16.53 27.00
N THR A 151 -3.72 15.61 26.81
CA THR A 151 -5.19 15.83 26.83
C THR A 151 -5.92 15.14 27.99
N LEU A 152 -7.17 15.55 28.21
CA LEU A 152 -8.20 14.82 28.96
C LEU A 152 -9.10 14.01 27.99
N ALA A 153 -9.51 12.80 28.43
CA ALA A 153 -10.21 11.69 27.74
C ALA A 153 -11.49 12.03 26.94
N TYR A 154 -12.13 11.20 26.09
CA TYR A 154 -11.88 10.02 25.21
C TYR A 154 -13.17 9.85 24.35
N ARG A 155 -13.12 9.31 23.12
CA ARG A 155 -14.32 8.90 22.34
C ARG A 155 -14.00 7.84 21.27
N PRO A 156 -14.67 6.67 21.23
CA PRO A 156 -14.53 5.71 20.12
C PRO A 156 -15.85 5.48 19.37
N GLN A 157 -15.82 5.45 18.04
CA GLN A 157 -16.74 4.63 17.22
C GLN A 157 -16.16 4.44 15.81
N THR A 158 -16.06 3.19 15.36
CA THR A 158 -16.86 2.59 14.27
C THR A 158 -16.26 1.25 13.86
N ASN A 159 -17.04 0.16 13.93
CA ASN A 159 -16.72 -1.11 13.29
C ASN A 159 -18.02 -1.76 12.79
N GLY A 160 -18.34 -1.57 11.51
CA GLY A 160 -19.49 -2.17 10.82
C GLY A 160 -19.18 -2.62 9.38
N MET A 161 -17.97 -2.38 8.89
CA MET A 161 -17.53 -2.78 7.55
C MET A 161 -16.81 -4.13 7.51
N VAL A 162 -16.29 -4.59 8.66
CA VAL A 162 -15.58 -5.87 8.79
C VAL A 162 -16.50 -7.07 8.55
N GLU A 163 -17.78 -6.96 8.92
CA GLU A 163 -18.75 -8.05 8.81
C GLU A 163 -19.14 -8.40 7.36
N ARG A 164 -19.02 -7.45 6.42
CA ARG A 164 -19.34 -7.72 5.00
C ARG A 164 -18.19 -8.37 4.24
N PHE A 165 -16.94 -8.22 4.72
CA PHE A 165 -15.75 -8.76 4.05
C PHE A 165 -15.50 -10.24 4.40
N ASN A 166 -15.92 -10.69 5.59
CA ASN A 166 -15.65 -12.05 6.09
C ASN A 166 -16.53 -13.16 5.48
N ARG A 167 -17.40 -12.85 4.49
CA ARG A 167 -18.34 -13.82 3.91
C ARG A 167 -17.75 -14.66 2.76
N THR A 168 -16.46 -14.53 2.45
CA THR A 168 -15.85 -15.12 1.24
C THR A 168 -14.57 -15.91 1.54
N ILE A 169 -14.33 -16.31 2.78
CA ILE A 169 -13.13 -17.08 3.17
C ILE A 169 -13.33 -18.56 2.82
N GLY A 170 -12.50 -19.09 1.92
CA GLY A 170 -12.52 -20.48 1.45
C GLY A 170 -11.31 -21.30 1.93
N GLU A 171 -11.32 -22.60 1.62
CA GLU A 171 -10.19 -23.48 1.90
C GLU A 171 -8.94 -23.03 1.13
N SER A 172 -7.77 -23.14 1.77
CA SER A 172 -6.46 -22.69 1.25
C SER A 172 -6.24 -21.18 1.18
N ASP A 173 -7.20 -20.34 1.57
CA ASP A 173 -6.97 -18.90 1.71
C ASP A 173 -5.93 -18.62 2.81
N LYS A 174 -5.09 -17.60 2.58
CA LYS A 174 -4.18 -17.07 3.61
C LYS A 174 -4.94 -16.08 4.48
N VAL A 175 -4.83 -16.22 5.79
CA VAL A 175 -5.50 -15.37 6.77
C VAL A 175 -4.58 -14.93 7.89
N LEU A 176 -4.88 -13.77 8.47
CA LEU A 176 -4.35 -13.33 9.76
C LEU A 176 -5.38 -13.57 10.87
N VAL A 177 -4.88 -13.82 12.08
CA VAL A 177 -5.70 -14.06 13.29
C VAL A 177 -5.54 -12.90 14.25
N GLU A 178 -6.67 -12.39 14.76
CA GLU A 178 -6.71 -11.32 15.75
C GLU A 178 -6.17 -11.79 17.11
N GLN A 179 -5.26 -11.00 17.68
CA GLN A 179 -4.77 -11.13 19.04
C GLN A 179 -5.75 -10.46 20.01
N THR A 180 -6.72 -11.24 20.51
CA THR A 180 -7.84 -10.74 21.34
C THR A 180 -7.41 -10.04 22.63
N HIS A 181 -6.23 -10.36 23.17
CA HIS A 181 -5.68 -9.72 24.36
C HIS A 181 -5.27 -8.24 24.12
N LEU A 182 -5.12 -7.83 22.86
CA LEU A 182 -4.78 -6.45 22.48
C LEU A 182 -6.01 -5.57 22.23
N ARG A 183 -7.21 -6.17 22.10
CA ARG A 183 -8.46 -5.50 21.68
C ARG A 183 -8.88 -4.33 22.57
N ASN A 184 -8.51 -4.36 23.85
CA ASN A 184 -8.84 -3.32 24.84
C ASN A 184 -7.60 -2.66 25.46
N ASN A 185 -6.40 -2.94 24.95
CA ASN A 185 -5.17 -2.39 25.49
C ASN A 185 -4.75 -1.16 24.70
N MET A 186 -5.03 0.03 25.26
CA MET A 186 -4.66 1.31 24.67
C MET A 186 -3.15 1.47 24.43
N SER A 187 -2.32 0.74 25.18
CA SER A 187 -0.86 0.73 25.04
C SER A 187 -0.39 -0.15 23.87
N ALA A 188 -1.22 -1.09 23.42
CA ALA A 188 -0.93 -2.03 22.34
C ALA A 188 -1.27 -1.49 20.94
N LYS A 189 -1.60 -0.20 20.80
CA LYS A 189 -1.94 0.42 19.51
C LYS A 189 -0.81 0.31 18.47
N LEU A 190 0.43 0.19 18.93
CA LEU A 190 1.61 0.01 18.09
C LEU A 190 2.01 -1.47 17.91
N GLU A 191 1.38 -2.37 18.65
CA GLU A 191 1.61 -3.80 18.53
C GLU A 191 0.86 -4.37 17.33
N ASN A 192 1.38 -5.47 16.78
CA ASN A 192 0.73 -6.17 15.67
C ASN A 192 -0.55 -6.82 16.19
N GLN A 193 -1.70 -6.21 15.94
CA GLN A 193 -3.00 -6.76 16.34
C GLN A 193 -3.33 -8.10 15.66
N TRP A 194 -2.67 -8.38 14.53
CA TRP A 194 -2.91 -9.55 13.70
C TRP A 194 -1.64 -10.40 13.51
N ILE A 195 -1.76 -11.71 13.75
CA ILE A 195 -0.67 -12.70 13.63
C ILE A 195 -0.91 -13.68 12.48
N GLY A 196 0.16 -14.29 11.96
CA GLY A 196 0.12 -15.16 10.77
C GLY A 196 1.18 -14.78 9.74
N PRO A 197 1.04 -15.15 8.46
CA PRO A 197 -0.14 -15.76 7.86
C PRO A 197 -0.35 -17.25 8.22
N TYR A 198 -1.60 -17.70 8.10
CA TYR A 198 -2.03 -19.10 8.21
C TYR A 198 -2.87 -19.48 7.00
N TYR A 199 -2.95 -20.76 6.67
CA TYR A 199 -3.90 -21.29 5.69
C TYR A 199 -5.20 -21.72 6.37
N ILE A 200 -6.33 -21.47 5.71
CA ILE A 200 -7.58 -22.17 6.03
C ILE A 200 -7.42 -23.64 5.63
N HIS A 201 -7.46 -24.55 6.61
CA HIS A 201 -7.39 -25.98 6.36
C HIS A 201 -8.76 -26.57 6.06
N ASN A 202 -9.78 -26.19 6.85
CA ASN A 202 -11.16 -26.60 6.65
C ASN A 202 -12.11 -25.49 7.07
N VAL A 203 -13.18 -25.32 6.30
CA VAL A 203 -14.37 -24.55 6.71
C VAL A 203 -15.34 -25.54 7.35
N LEU A 204 -15.66 -25.36 8.63
CA LEU A 204 -16.47 -26.33 9.39
C LEU A 204 -17.97 -25.98 9.35
N ASP A 205 -18.30 -24.73 9.71
CA ASP A 205 -19.65 -24.15 9.71
C ASP A 205 -19.55 -22.68 9.25
N GLN A 206 -20.67 -21.97 9.02
CA GLN A 206 -20.72 -20.66 8.33
C GLN A 206 -19.74 -19.59 8.86
N ASN A 207 -19.20 -19.73 10.07
CA ASN A 207 -18.27 -18.76 10.64
C ASN A 207 -17.15 -19.37 11.49
N VAL A 208 -16.79 -20.64 11.24
CA VAL A 208 -15.88 -21.39 12.12
C VAL A 208 -14.87 -22.19 11.28
N TYR A 209 -13.58 -22.00 11.55
CA TYR A 209 -12.48 -22.44 10.68
C TYR A 209 -11.41 -23.20 11.44
N LYS A 210 -10.84 -24.22 10.79
CA LYS A 210 -9.61 -24.89 11.23
C LYS A 210 -8.43 -24.34 10.42
N LEU A 211 -7.35 -23.97 11.10
CA LEU A 211 -6.18 -23.35 10.47
C LEU A 211 -4.98 -24.29 10.40
N ARG A 212 -4.06 -23.97 9.49
CA ARG A 212 -2.76 -24.63 9.34
C ARG A 212 -1.67 -23.58 9.21
N HIS A 213 -0.56 -23.78 9.92
CA HIS A 213 0.66 -22.99 9.76
C HIS A 213 1.20 -23.12 8.34
N MET A 214 2.02 -22.14 7.93
CA MET A 214 2.66 -22.12 6.60
C MET A 214 3.52 -23.37 6.33
N ASN A 215 4.07 -23.99 7.36
CA ASN A 215 4.84 -25.23 7.28
C ASN A 215 3.99 -26.52 7.20
N GLY A 216 2.66 -26.39 7.12
CA GLY A 216 1.75 -27.52 7.02
C GLY A 216 1.28 -28.11 8.36
N LYS A 217 1.77 -27.64 9.51
CA LYS A 217 1.27 -28.12 10.82
C LYS A 217 -0.09 -27.52 11.14
N LEU A 218 -1.01 -28.32 11.68
CA LEU A 218 -2.33 -27.83 12.10
C LEU A 218 -2.23 -26.93 13.33
N VAL A 219 -2.96 -25.83 13.31
CA VAL A 219 -3.14 -24.97 14.48
C VAL A 219 -4.07 -25.69 15.46
N LYS A 220 -3.73 -25.63 16.75
CA LYS A 220 -4.54 -26.26 17.79
C LYS A 220 -5.84 -25.48 18.00
N GLY A 221 -6.97 -26.19 17.98
CA GLY A 221 -8.28 -25.61 18.20
C GLY A 221 -8.91 -25.04 16.93
N ILE A 222 -10.07 -24.41 17.11
CA ILE A 222 -10.91 -23.88 16.05
C ILE A 222 -11.03 -22.37 16.24
N ILE A 223 -11.01 -21.60 15.15
CA ILE A 223 -11.04 -20.13 15.17
C ILE A 223 -12.35 -19.64 14.55
N HIS A 224 -13.01 -18.71 15.25
CA HIS A 224 -14.22 -18.06 14.75
C HIS A 224 -13.86 -16.95 13.74
N GLY A 225 -14.63 -16.81 12.66
CA GLY A 225 -14.30 -15.93 11.53
C GLY A 225 -14.29 -14.45 11.85
N ASN A 226 -14.96 -14.00 12.92
CA ASN A 226 -14.82 -12.62 13.41
C ASN A 226 -13.40 -12.25 13.86
N ARG A 227 -12.55 -13.26 14.13
CA ARG A 227 -11.14 -13.10 14.49
C ARG A 227 -10.20 -13.33 13.32
N LEU A 228 -10.74 -13.50 12.10
CA LEU A 228 -9.98 -13.72 10.89
C LEU A 228 -10.11 -12.54 9.95
N LYS A 229 -9.05 -12.31 9.17
CA LYS A 229 -9.10 -11.51 7.95
C LYS A 229 -8.20 -12.11 6.88
N ILE A 230 -8.58 -11.93 5.62
CA ILE A 230 -7.77 -12.39 4.48
C ILE A 230 -6.43 -11.65 4.50
N TYR A 231 -5.36 -12.41 4.28
CA TYR A 231 -4.01 -11.90 4.08
C TYR A 231 -3.72 -11.82 2.58
N ILE A 232 -3.40 -10.63 2.11
CA ILE A 232 -3.01 -10.37 0.73
C ILE A 232 -1.47 -10.41 0.68
N GLU A 233 -0.92 -11.41 0.02
CA GLU A 233 0.52 -11.52 -0.15
C GLU A 233 1.03 -10.49 -1.17
N GLN A 234 2.12 -9.80 -0.82
CA GLN A 234 2.79 -8.86 -1.71
C GLN A 234 3.73 -9.65 -2.63
N TYR A 235 3.39 -9.74 -3.92
CA TYR A 235 4.23 -10.41 -4.94
C TYR A 235 5.36 -9.52 -5.49
N LEU A 236 5.44 -8.28 -5.03
CA LEU A 236 6.37 -7.25 -5.50
C LEU A 236 7.43 -7.00 -4.42
N GLU A 237 8.44 -7.87 -4.38
CA GLU A 237 9.73 -7.51 -3.79
C GLU A 237 10.68 -7.12 -4.92
N PRO A 238 11.29 -5.92 -4.87
CA PRO A 238 12.23 -5.53 -5.90
C PRO A 238 13.43 -6.48 -5.83
N LEU A 239 13.61 -7.29 -6.87
CA LEU A 239 14.88 -7.95 -7.15
C LEU A 239 15.89 -6.85 -7.45
N ILE A 240 16.61 -6.39 -6.42
CA ILE A 240 17.81 -5.58 -6.60
C ILE A 240 18.86 -6.54 -7.16
N LEU A 241 18.94 -6.62 -8.49
CA LEU A 241 20.12 -7.17 -9.16
C LEU A 241 21.25 -6.14 -8.95
N LEU A 242 22.11 -6.43 -7.98
CA LEU A 242 23.42 -5.80 -7.90
C LEU A 242 24.28 -6.46 -8.98
N GLU A 243 24.44 -5.80 -10.12
CA GLU A 243 25.58 -6.03 -11.03
C GLU A 243 26.76 -5.17 -10.60
#